data_AF-J9EQF5-F1
#
_entry.id   AF-J9EQF5-F1
#
_cell.length_a   1.000
_cell.length_b   1.000
_cell.length_c   1.000
_cell.angle_alpha   90.00
_cell.angle_beta   90.00
_cell.angle_gamma   90.00
#
_symmetry.space_group_name_H-M   'P 1'
#
loop_
_entity.id
_entity.type
_entity.pdbx_description
1 polymer ?
#
loop_
_entity_poly.entity_id
_entity_poly.type
_entity_poly.pdbx_seq_one_letter_code
_entity_poly.pdbx_strand_id
1 'polypeptide(L)' 'MTSESQELILHTILHLLFTLCIVYPPVEFQRAGFTIQTLFSGILGVERDDFVGYHLRRSVLTRFIHFCSPL' A
#
# COMPACT_ATOMS: atom_id res chain seq x y z
N MET A 1 1.67 -33.15 4.50
CA MET A 1 2.84 -32.27 4.76
C MET A 1 3.19 -31.35 3.58
N THR A 2 2.67 -31.60 2.36
CA THR A 2 2.87 -30.74 1.19
C THR A 2 1.85 -29.62 1.04
N SER A 3 0.63 -29.76 1.59
CA SER A 3 -0.43 -28.72 1.53
C SER A 3 -0.04 -27.45 2.31
N GLU A 4 0.41 -27.62 3.55
CA GLU A 4 0.79 -26.52 4.45
C GLU A 4 1.91 -25.66 3.84
N SER A 5 2.86 -26.29 3.14
CA SER A 5 3.98 -25.59 2.52
C SER A 5 3.52 -24.74 1.32
N GLN A 6 2.54 -25.22 0.55
CA GLN A 6 1.98 -24.45 -0.57
C GLN A 6 1.22 -23.22 -0.09
N GLU A 7 0.43 -23.35 0.99
CA GLU A 7 -0.26 -22.19 1.59
C GLU A 7 0.73 -21.16 2.13
N LEU A 8 1.82 -21.61 2.77
CA LEU A 8 2.86 -20.71 3.27
C LEU A 8 3.52 -19.93 2.14
N ILE A 9 3.88 -20.61 1.03
CA ILE A 9 4.51 -19.99 -0.14
C ILE A 9 3.54 -18.98 -0.77
N LEU A 10 2.27 -19.34 -0.95
CA LEU A 10 1.26 -18.45 -1.50
C LEU A 10 1.09 -17.20 -0.61
N HIS A 11 0.99 -17.40 0.71
CA HIS A 11 0.89 -16.32 1.67
C HIS A 11 2.11 -15.39 1.61
N THR A 12 3.33 -15.93 1.57
CA THR A 12 4.56 -15.15 1.45
C THR A 12 4.61 -14.38 0.14
N ILE A 13 4.24 -14.98 -0.99
CA ILE A 13 4.23 -14.30 -2.29
C ILE A 13 3.21 -13.16 -2.30
N LEU A 14 1.98 -13.40 -1.85
CA LEU A 14 0.94 -12.37 -1.78
C LEU A 14 1.35 -11.22 -0.84
N HIS A 15 1.92 -11.56 0.31
CA HIS A 15 2.41 -10.56 1.26
C HIS A 15 3.56 -9.74 0.66
N LEU A 16 4.52 -10.38 0.01
CA LEU A 16 5.62 -9.70 -0.66
C LEU A 16 5.10 -8.76 -1.75
N LEU A 17 4.14 -9.21 -2.58
CA LEU A 17 3.54 -8.40 -3.63
C LEU A 17 2.78 -7.19 -3.05
N PHE A 18 2.03 -7.39 -1.97
CA PHE A 18 1.33 -6.31 -1.27
C PHE A 18 2.31 -5.26 -0.73
N THR A 19 3.37 -5.70 -0.05
CA THR A 19 4.39 -4.81 0.50
C THR A 19 5.17 -4.09 -0.59
N LEU A 20 5.55 -4.78 -1.68
CA LEU A 20 6.22 -4.15 -2.82
C LEU A 20 5.32 -3.18 -3.57
N CYS A 21 4.02 -3.44 -3.72
CA CYS A 21 3.15 -2.55 -4.49
C CYS A 21 2.62 -1.38 -3.67
N ILE A 22 2.39 -1.57 -2.37
CA ILE A 22 1.69 -0.59 -1.53
C ILE A 22 2.66 0.11 -0.59
N VAL A 23 3.52 -0.61 0.13
CA VAL A 23 4.42 -0.01 1.13
C VAL A 23 5.64 0.63 0.46
N TYR A 24 6.26 -0.07 -0.49
CA TYR A 24 7.44 0.42 -1.21
C TYR A 24 7.33 0.15 -2.72
N PRO A 25 6.43 0.87 -3.43
CA PRO A 25 6.28 0.73 -4.89
C PRO A 25 7.63 0.94 -5.58
N PRO A 26 8.07 0.01 -6.44
CA PRO A 26 9.30 0.19 -7.20
C PRO A 26 9.12 1.33 -8.20
N VAL A 27 10.23 1.88 -8.70
CA VAL A 27 10.25 3.14 -9.46
C VAL A 27 9.36 3.05 -10.71
N GLU A 28 9.25 1.87 -11.31
CA GLU A 28 8.39 1.58 -12.46
C GLU A 28 6.90 1.79 -12.14
N PHE A 29 6.46 1.35 -10.96
CA PHE A 29 5.07 1.50 -10.52
C PHE A 29 4.77 2.96 -10.14
N GLN A 30 5.73 3.64 -9.52
CA GLN A 30 5.62 5.08 -9.25
C GLN A 30 5.50 5.87 -10.55
N ARG A 31 6.30 5.53 -11.58
CA ARG A 31 6.25 6.18 -12.91
C ARG A 31 4.97 5.86 -13.68
N ALA A 32 4.39 4.68 -13.47
CA ALA A 32 3.06 4.33 -14.00
C ALA A 32 1.92 5.07 -13.26
N GLY A 33 2.22 5.88 -12.25
CA GLY A 33 1.23 6.55 -11.43
C GLY A 33 0.56 5.64 -10.40
N PHE A 34 1.05 4.41 -10.21
CA PHE A 34 0.55 3.47 -9.21
C PHE A 34 1.15 3.79 -7.83
N THR A 35 0.74 4.93 -7.28
CA THR A 35 1.12 5.38 -5.94
C THR A 35 -0.06 5.24 -4.98
N ILE A 36 0.21 5.20 -3.67
CA ILE A 36 -0.84 5.29 -2.65
C ILE A 36 -1.72 6.53 -2.89
N GLN A 37 -1.14 7.64 -3.36
CA GLN A 37 -1.89 8.87 -3.61
C GLN A 37 -2.91 8.70 -4.74
N THR A 38 -2.55 7.96 -5.79
CA THR A 38 -3.44 7.68 -6.93
C THR A 38 -4.51 6.64 -6.57
N LEU A 39 -4.12 5.55 -5.92
CA LEU A 39 -5.03 4.48 -5.48
C LEU A 39 -6.10 5.01 -4.51
N PHE A 40 -5.70 5.89 -3.60
CA PHE A 40 -6.58 6.46 -2.59
C PHE A 40 -6.96 7.91 -2.88
N SER A 41 -6.85 8.33 -4.15
CA SER A 41 -7.15 9.70 -4.59
C SER A 41 -8.56 10.17 -4.21
N GLY A 42 -9.55 9.26 -4.25
CA GLY A 42 -10.92 9.56 -3.81
C GLY A 42 -11.07 9.80 -2.31
N ILE A 43 -10.17 9.25 -1.48
CA ILE A 43 -10.18 9.42 -0.01
C ILE A 43 -9.27 10.58 0.42
N LEU A 44 -8.11 10.73 -0.23
CA LEU A 44 -7.16 11.81 0.05
C LEU A 44 -7.69 13.17 -0.44
N GLY A 45 -8.37 13.20 -1.59
CA GLY A 45 -8.82 14.44 -2.22
C GLY A 45 -7.66 15.20 -2.86
N VAL A 46 -7.88 16.51 -3.09
CA VAL A 46 -6.91 17.39 -3.75
C VAL A 46 -6.08 18.12 -2.71
N GLU A 47 -4.76 17.96 -2.77
CA GLU A 47 -3.81 18.59 -1.82
C GLU A 47 -3.95 20.12 -1.76
N ARG A 48 -4.27 20.77 -2.87
CA ARG A 48 -4.41 22.23 -2.94
C ARG A 48 -5.65 22.77 -2.24
N ASP A 49 -6.69 21.96 -2.12
CA ASP A 49 -7.97 22.38 -1.56
C ASP A 49 -8.00 22.21 -0.03
N ASP A 50 -7.32 21.19 0.48
CA ASP A 50 -7.19 20.90 1.91
C ASP A 50 -5.81 20.29 2.22
N PHE A 51 -4.78 21.13 2.29
CA PHE A 51 -3.40 20.68 2.48
C PHE A 51 -3.21 19.90 3.78
N VAL A 52 -3.70 20.44 4.90
CA VAL A 52 -3.52 19.82 6.22
C VAL A 52 -4.29 18.52 6.32
N GLY A 53 -5.57 18.49 5.89
CA GLY A 53 -6.38 17.28 5.91
C GLY A 53 -5.86 16.21 4.96
N TYR A 54 -5.35 16.60 3.78
CA TYR A 54 -4.71 15.69 2.83
C TYR A 54 -3.52 14.96 3.46
N HIS A 55 -2.58 15.69 4.07
CA HIS A 55 -1.39 15.08 4.69
C HIS A 55 -1.74 14.27 5.95
N LEU A 56 -2.78 14.64 6.69
CA LEU A 56 -3.27 13.87 7.82
C LEU A 56 -3.87 12.53 7.36
N ARG A 57 -4.75 12.53 6.36
CA ARG A 57 -5.34 11.31 5.78
C ARG A 57 -4.27 10.41 5.18
N ARG A 58 -3.31 10.99 4.44
CA ARG A 58 -2.15 10.26 3.89
C ARG A 58 -1.34 9.55 4.98
N SER A 59 -1.07 10.24 6.09
CA SER A 59 -0.27 9.69 7.20
C SER A 59 -1.02 8.57 7.93
N VAL A 60 -2.31 8.78 8.21
CA VAL A 60 -3.19 7.76 8.82
C VAL A 60 -3.29 6.53 7.93
N LEU A 61 -3.52 6.73 6.63
CA LEU A 61 -3.62 5.65 5.65
C LEU A 61 -2.31 4.85 5.55
N THR A 62 -1.17 5.54 5.46
CA THR A 62 0.14 4.88 5.40
C THR A 62 0.39 4.05 6.65
N ARG A 63 0.07 4.59 7.84
CA ARG A 63 0.21 3.87 9.11
C ARG A 63 -0.78 2.71 9.23
N PHE A 64 -2.01 2.87 8.74
CA PHE A 64 -3.01 1.82 8.72
C PHE A 64 -2.57 0.65 7.82
N ILE A 65 -2.05 0.94 6.63
CA ILE A 65 -1.49 -0.08 5.71
C ILE A 65 -0.35 -0.84 6.39
N HIS A 66 0.57 -0.13 7.07
CA HIS A 66 1.66 -0.79 7.80
C HIS A 66 1.16 -1.61 8.99
N PHE A 67 0.08 -1.18 9.66
CA PHE A 67 -0.54 -1.95 10.73
C PHE A 67 -1.24 -3.21 10.21
N CYS A 68 -1.85 -3.14 9.02
CA CYS A 68 -2.49 -4.29 8.37
C CYS A 68 -1.48 -5.23 7.69
N SER A 69 -0.25 -4.78 7.46
CA SER A 69 0.83 -5.65 7.01
C SER A 69 1.12 -6.67 8.11
N PRO A 70 0.88 -7.97 7.91
CA PRO A 70 1.26 -8.96 8.91
C PRO A 70 2.77 -8.90 9.09
N LEU A 71 3.19 -8.72 10.34
CA LEU A 71 4.59 -8.86 10.77
C LEU A 71 5.08 -10.28 10.54
#